data_AF-A0A3D1IQD1-F1
#
_entry.id   AF-A0A3D1IQD1-F1
#
_cell.length_a   1.000
_cell.length_b   1.000
_cell.length_c   1.000
_cell.angle_alpha   90.00
_cell.angle_beta   90.00
_cell.angle_gamma   90.00
#
_symmetry.space_group_name_H-M   'P 1'
#
loop_
_entity.id
_entity.type
_entity.pdbx_description
1 polymer ?
#
loop_
_entity_poly.entity_id
_entity_poly.type
_entity_poly.pdbx_seq_one_letter_code
_entity_poly.pdbx_strand_id
1 'polypeptide(L)'
;PLPNPNAGTDAVTLADGRQLIVYNHTARGTIFPANRTMLNVAVSTDGKSWKPVLTLERAPGEYSYPAVIQARDGKVHVTYTWQRKTIKHAVLDPAKLK
;
A
#
# COMPACT_ATOMS: atom_id res chain seq x y z
N PRO A 1 -10.55 9.55 -6.28
CA PRO A 1 -9.76 8.46 -6.92
C PRO A 1 -8.40 8.38 -6.25
N LEU A 2 -7.83 7.18 -6.08
CA LEU A 2 -6.48 7.02 -5.55
C LEU A 2 -5.44 7.48 -6.60
N PRO A 3 -4.40 8.24 -6.20
CA PRO A 3 -3.30 8.53 -7.12
C PRO A 3 -2.56 7.24 -7.49
N ASN A 4 -2.09 7.14 -8.73
CA ASN A 4 -1.31 6.01 -9.20
C ASN A 4 -0.41 6.44 -10.38
N PRO A 5 0.91 6.17 -10.35
CA PRO A 5 1.83 6.57 -11.40
C PRO A 5 1.97 5.52 -12.53
N ASN A 6 0.95 4.69 -12.79
CA ASN A 6 1.02 3.45 -13.58
C ASN A 6 1.86 2.35 -12.89
N ALA A 7 1.51 2.06 -11.64
CA ALA A 7 2.11 1.01 -10.83
C ALA A 7 1.05 0.02 -10.34
N GLY A 8 1.46 -1.24 -10.15
CA GLY A 8 0.58 -2.27 -9.60
C GLY A 8 0.09 -1.92 -8.19
N THR A 9 -1.12 -2.35 -7.88
CA THR A 9 -1.75 -2.24 -6.56
C THR A 9 -2.30 -3.60 -6.17
N ASP A 10 -2.43 -3.86 -4.89
CA ASP A 10 -3.11 -5.05 -4.40
C ASP A 10 -3.95 -4.71 -3.16
N ALA A 11 -5.04 -5.43 -2.98
CA ALA A 11 -6.07 -5.11 -2.01
C ALA A 11 -6.72 -6.36 -1.41
N VAL A 12 -7.23 -6.22 -0.19
CA VAL A 12 -7.94 -7.28 0.52
C VAL A 12 -9.12 -6.72 1.31
N THR A 13 -10.21 -7.48 1.39
CA THR A 13 -11.26 -7.24 2.38
C THR A 13 -10.77 -7.76 3.73
N LEU A 14 -10.66 -6.88 4.72
CA LEU A 14 -10.32 -7.23 6.08
C LEU A 14 -11.47 -7.98 6.76
N ALA A 15 -11.14 -8.78 7.77
CA ALA A 15 -12.10 -9.54 8.57
C ALA A 15 -13.15 -8.66 9.27
N ASP A 16 -12.85 -7.37 9.49
CA ASP A 16 -13.81 -6.39 10.04
C ASP A 16 -14.67 -5.69 8.97
N GLY A 17 -14.60 -6.15 7.72
CA GLY A 17 -15.40 -5.66 6.59
C GLY A 17 -14.81 -4.47 5.85
N ARG A 18 -13.78 -3.80 6.39
CA ARG A 18 -13.10 -2.70 5.70
C ARG A 18 -12.29 -3.23 4.51
N GLN A 19 -12.13 -2.41 3.51
CA GLN A 19 -11.22 -2.64 2.38
C GLN A 19 -9.85 -2.05 2.73
N LEU A 20 -8.77 -2.78 2.45
CA LEU A 20 -7.40 -2.30 2.55
C LEU A 20 -6.72 -2.41 1.19
N ILE A 21 -5.99 -1.38 0.78
CA ILE A 21 -5.22 -1.36 -0.46
C ILE A 21 -3.79 -0.86 -0.22
N VAL A 22 -2.84 -1.49 -0.88
CA VAL A 22 -1.44 -1.03 -0.96
C VAL A 22 -1.18 -0.52 -2.38
N TYR A 23 -0.68 0.72 -2.48
CA TYR A 23 -0.55 1.45 -3.74
C TYR A 23 0.53 2.52 -3.66
N ASN A 24 1.01 2.97 -4.82
CA ASN A 24 1.91 4.12 -4.88
C ASN A 24 1.12 5.44 -4.81
N HIS A 25 1.31 6.21 -3.73
CA HIS A 25 0.60 7.49 -3.51
C HIS A 25 1.27 8.66 -4.25
N THR A 26 1.37 8.55 -5.57
CA THR A 26 1.99 9.57 -6.43
C THR A 26 1.28 9.62 -7.78
N ALA A 27 1.54 10.70 -8.53
CA ALA A 27 1.15 10.82 -9.93
C ALA A 27 2.39 11.01 -10.81
N ARG A 28 2.28 10.68 -12.10
CA ARG A 28 3.33 10.98 -13.08
C ARG A 28 3.56 12.50 -13.18
N GLY A 29 4.80 12.91 -13.38
CA GLY A 29 5.18 14.33 -13.54
C GLY A 29 5.33 15.13 -12.25
N THR A 30 5.29 14.47 -11.09
CA THR A 30 5.58 15.10 -9.78
C THR A 30 7.09 15.15 -9.51
N ILE A 31 7.55 16.05 -8.62
CA ILE A 31 8.98 16.25 -8.32
C ILE A 31 9.46 15.26 -7.23
N PHE A 32 8.88 15.33 -6.03
CA PHE A 32 9.08 14.32 -4.99
C PHE A 32 7.97 14.44 -3.91
N PRO A 33 7.36 13.33 -3.46
CA PRO A 33 7.51 11.98 -3.98
C PRO A 33 6.97 11.87 -5.40
N ALA A 34 7.67 11.10 -6.24
CA ALA A 34 7.35 10.91 -7.65
C ALA A 34 7.42 9.44 -8.05
N ASN A 35 6.62 9.03 -9.04
CA ASN A 35 6.61 7.64 -9.51
C ASN A 35 6.54 6.65 -8.35
N ARG A 36 7.37 5.62 -8.34
CA ARG A 36 7.32 4.53 -7.34
C ARG A 36 8.14 4.83 -6.07
N THR A 37 8.35 6.10 -5.72
CA THR A 37 9.14 6.51 -4.53
C THR A 37 8.34 6.55 -3.22
N MET A 38 7.01 6.43 -3.30
CA MET A 38 6.13 6.40 -2.13
C MET A 38 5.13 5.26 -2.24
N LEU A 39 5.13 4.37 -1.26
CA LEU A 39 4.22 3.23 -1.16
C LEU A 39 3.38 3.37 0.11
N ASN A 40 2.07 3.41 -0.05
CA ASN A 40 1.12 3.68 1.03
C ASN A 40 0.12 2.54 1.20
N VAL A 41 -0.48 2.51 2.38
CA VAL A 41 -1.67 1.75 2.71
C VAL A 41 -2.82 2.73 2.88
N ALA A 42 -3.97 2.42 2.27
CA ALA A 42 -5.23 3.10 2.52
C ALA A 42 -6.31 2.12 2.93
N VAL A 43 -7.29 2.60 3.69
CA VAL A 43 -8.50 1.84 4.05
C VAL A 43 -9.75 2.54 3.54
N SER A 44 -10.81 1.75 3.36
CA SER A 44 -12.13 2.24 2.94
C SER A 44 -13.23 1.39 3.58
N THR A 45 -14.37 1.99 3.90
CA THR A 45 -15.57 1.28 4.35
C THR A 45 -16.55 0.98 3.21
N ASP A 46 -16.36 1.59 2.04
CA ASP A 46 -17.29 1.54 0.90
C ASP A 46 -16.63 1.14 -0.43
N GLY A 47 -15.31 0.97 -0.44
CA GLY A 47 -14.50 0.71 -1.65
C GLY A 47 -14.37 1.90 -2.61
N LYS A 48 -14.93 3.06 -2.27
CA LYS A 48 -15.00 4.26 -3.14
C LYS A 48 -14.21 5.42 -2.55
N SER A 49 -14.38 5.63 -1.25
CA SER A 49 -13.76 6.68 -0.45
C SER A 49 -12.60 6.07 0.33
N TRP A 50 -11.38 6.52 0.03
CA TRP A 50 -10.16 5.91 0.56
C TRP A 50 -9.40 6.88 1.44
N LYS A 51 -9.02 6.43 2.63
CA LYS A 51 -8.20 7.18 3.58
C LYS A 51 -6.80 6.59 3.65
N PRO A 52 -5.74 7.33 3.30
CA PRO A 52 -4.36 6.90 3.56
C PRO A 52 -4.14 6.80 5.07
N VAL A 53 -3.58 5.68 5.54
CA VAL A 53 -3.40 5.40 6.98
C VAL A 53 -1.97 5.05 7.36
N LEU A 54 -1.15 4.65 6.40
CA LEU A 54 0.26 4.32 6.63
C LEU A 54 1.08 4.57 5.37
N THR A 55 2.30 5.07 5.55
CA THR A 55 3.32 5.10 4.51
C THR A 55 4.35 4.03 4.83
N LEU A 56 4.47 3.04 3.94
CA LEU A 56 5.47 1.97 4.06
C LEU A 56 6.85 2.48 3.65
N GLU A 57 6.90 3.30 2.60
CA GLU A 57 8.14 3.84 2.04
C GLU A 57 7.90 5.26 1.53
N ARG A 58 8.87 6.15 1.75
CA ARG A 58 8.94 7.50 1.14
C ARG A 58 10.40 7.93 1.05
N ALA A 59 11.06 7.50 -0.01
CA ALA A 59 12.48 7.75 -0.24
C ALA A 59 12.80 7.65 -1.75
N PRO A 60 13.96 8.18 -2.20
CA PRO A 60 14.46 7.87 -3.54
C PRO A 60 14.54 6.36 -3.77
N GLY A 61 14.22 5.92 -4.99
CA GLY A 61 14.19 4.51 -5.38
C GLY A 61 12.83 4.07 -5.93
N GLU A 62 12.67 2.76 -6.07
CA GLU A 62 11.44 2.14 -6.56
C GLU A 62 10.90 1.12 -5.55
N TYR A 63 9.67 1.34 -5.10
CA TYR A 63 8.91 0.47 -4.20
C TYR A 63 7.60 0.11 -4.89
N SER A 64 7.41 -1.15 -5.27
CA SER A 64 6.38 -1.52 -6.25
C SER A 64 5.91 -2.97 -6.14
N TYR A 65 4.85 -3.29 -6.89
CA TYR A 65 4.28 -4.63 -7.01
C TYR A 65 3.96 -5.27 -5.65
N PRO A 66 3.04 -4.66 -4.88
CA PRO A 66 2.63 -5.25 -3.61
C PRO A 66 1.85 -6.55 -3.85
N ALA A 67 1.97 -7.47 -2.88
CA ALA A 67 1.03 -8.57 -2.66
C ALA A 67 0.57 -8.52 -1.21
N VAL A 68 -0.74 -8.68 -0.98
CA VAL A 68 -1.41 -8.38 0.29
C VAL A 68 -2.34 -9.53 0.67
N ILE A 69 -2.17 -10.07 1.88
CA ILE A 69 -3.11 -11.03 2.47
C ILE A 69 -3.38 -10.66 3.92
N GLN A 70 -4.59 -10.91 4.41
CA GLN A 70 -4.81 -11.03 5.85
C GLN A 70 -4.67 -12.50 6.25
N ALA A 71 -3.72 -12.79 7.13
CA ALA A 71 -3.43 -14.16 7.56
C ALA A 71 -4.32 -14.58 8.74
N ARG A 72 -4.25 -15.87 9.10
CA ARG A 72 -5.05 -16.46 10.18
C ARG A 72 -4.72 -15.89 11.57
N ASP A 73 -3.55 -15.27 11.73
CA ASP A 73 -3.17 -14.56 12.97
C ASP A 73 -3.83 -13.18 13.09
N GLY A 74 -4.69 -12.81 12.13
CA GLY A 74 -5.42 -11.56 12.09
C GLY A 74 -4.63 -10.38 11.53
N LYS A 75 -3.32 -10.55 11.24
CA LYS A 75 -2.47 -9.49 10.72
C LYS A 75 -2.50 -9.43 9.20
N VAL A 76 -2.17 -8.27 8.66
CA VAL A 76 -2.04 -8.06 7.21
C VAL A 76 -0.57 -8.20 6.84
N HIS A 77 -0.26 -9.18 6.00
CA HIS A 77 1.05 -9.42 5.46
C HIS A 77 1.15 -8.75 4.10
N VAL A 78 2.20 -7.95 3.91
CA VAL A 78 2.48 -7.24 2.67
C VAL A 78 3.89 -7.58 2.21
N THR A 79 4.03 -8.07 0.99
CA THR A 79 5.33 -8.17 0.31
C THR A 79 5.39 -7.20 -0.85
N TYR A 80 6.56 -6.62 -1.13
CA TYR A 80 6.73 -5.72 -2.27
C TYR A 80 8.18 -5.69 -2.74
N THR A 81 8.38 -5.31 -4.00
CA THR A 81 9.70 -5.03 -4.55
C THR A 81 10.30 -3.82 -3.86
N TRP A 82 11.48 -3.96 -3.28
CA TRP A 82 12.23 -2.89 -2.62
C TRP A 82 13.48 -2.56 -3.44
N GLN A 83 13.53 -1.34 -3.96
CA GLN A 83 14.60 -0.80 -4.81
C GLN A 83 14.92 -1.63 -6.07
N ARG A 84 14.02 -2.52 -6.52
CA ARG A 84 14.28 -3.55 -7.54
C ARG A 84 15.46 -4.49 -7.23
N LYS A 85 15.80 -4.64 -5.95
CA LYS A 85 16.92 -5.48 -5.49
C LYS A 85 16.44 -6.68 -4.70
N THR A 86 15.44 -6.48 -3.86
CA THR A 86 14.93 -7.50 -2.94
C THR A 86 13.40 -7.43 -2.86
N ILE A 87 12.81 -8.42 -2.20
CA ILE A 87 11.44 -8.36 -1.72
C ILE A 87 11.48 -8.02 -0.24
N LYS A 88 10.75 -6.99 0.17
CA LYS A 88 10.56 -6.65 1.59
C LYS A 88 9.22 -7.20 2.06
N HIS A 89 9.20 -7.74 3.27
CA HIS A 89 8.00 -8.21 3.95
C HIS A 89 7.68 -7.28 5.13
N ALA A 90 6.45 -6.80 5.20
CA ALA A 90 5.92 -6.01 6.29
C ALA A 90 4.68 -6.68 6.87
N VAL A 91 4.50 -6.57 8.18
CA VAL A 91 3.33 -7.10 8.90
C VAL A 91 2.63 -5.94 9.58
N LEU A 92 1.35 -5.77 9.30
CA LEU A 92 0.53 -4.67 9.80
C LEU A 92 -0.53 -5.20 10.74
N ASP A 93 -0.74 -4.48 11.84
CA ASP A 93 -1.86 -4.71 12.75
C ASP A 93 -3.07 -3.88 12.26
N PRO A 94 -4.12 -4.52 11.69
CA PRO A 94 -5.26 -3.81 11.13
C PRO A 94 -6.04 -2.99 12.18
N ALA A 95 -5.95 -3.32 13.47
CA ALA A 95 -6.61 -2.55 14.53
C ALA A 95 -5.98 -1.15 14.74
N LYS A 96 -4.74 -0.96 14.30
CA LYS A 96 -4.02 0.32 14.38
C LYS A 96 -4.21 1.21 13.15
N LEU A 97 -4.82 0.69 12.09
CA LEU A 97 -5.07 1.43 10.85
C LEU A 97 -6.43 2.14 10.97
N LYS A 98 -6.46 3.46 11.18
CA LYS A 98 -7.69 4.24 11.39
C LYS A 98 -7.81 5.43 10.46
#